data_AF-A0A9J7MX68-F1
#
_entry.id   AF-A0A9J7MX68-F1
#
_cell.length_a   1.000
_cell.length_b   1.000
_cell.length_c   1.000
_cell.angle_alpha   90.00
_cell.angle_beta   90.00
_cell.angle_gamma   90.00
#
_symmetry.space_group_name_H-M   'P 1'
#
loop_
_entity.id
_entity.type
_entity.pdbx_description
1 polymer ?
#
loop_
_entity_poly.entity_id
_entity_poly.type
_entity_poly.pdbx_seq_one_letter_code
_entity_poly.pdbx_strand_id
1 'polypeptide(L)'
;MARLLKVRCRETFLKGGPPTIWQARLSDLAPVTGRTYHTFDTNAGESVPDPLTFIRQNGAQFTVYSVDFDQRLLGMVKVTEGIDILKAPFLYQAQREHAEELLLVPFDVLPAVADAMTETLSGVKNVFLHNTGRCGSTLMCKAMGVIDQVLAVSEPDIFTVTFERACARDVPLTPHEEEEVITVLRCSVILLNFYLHQNHSAKALICYKLRSESIFIADLIQKAVPESKTIFMYRDLPNFYDSTLHVDFGGSYWRYFFQTVTRYDVLFRVPTIKDHHPYFRFAAEHPRMVSCPVQHGIPFINVSLWILQMQKAFDLIQEDTGNFFHASLTFKHLLEHKERIVVKVLENIGVHVSPDTDSSRVRGVFGVDSQKGNFMEGKRGRGAVRSSWVGSWDNSLFSTVLAHFNGDVDEPDFILPNTTMIADSF
;
A
#
# COMPACT_ATOMS: atom_id res chain seq x y z
N MET A 1 11.62 -10.76 -25.34
CA MET A 1 11.67 -9.43 -26.00
C MET A 1 10.57 -8.56 -25.40
N ALA A 2 10.85 -7.30 -25.08
CA ALA A 2 9.84 -6.41 -24.52
C ALA A 2 8.86 -5.91 -25.59
N ARG A 3 7.70 -5.41 -25.16
CA ARG A 3 6.65 -4.87 -26.04
C ARG A 3 6.22 -3.50 -25.58
N LEU A 4 6.03 -2.58 -26.51
CA LEU A 4 5.51 -1.24 -26.25
C LEU A 4 4.11 -1.11 -26.86
N LEU A 5 3.12 -0.76 -26.04
CA LEU A 5 1.73 -0.62 -26.44
C LEU A 5 1.27 0.81 -26.20
N LYS A 6 0.53 1.38 -27.16
CA LYS A 6 -0.30 2.57 -26.90
C LYS A 6 -1.58 2.14 -26.20
N VAL A 7 -1.83 2.69 -25.03
CA VAL A 7 -2.92 2.29 -24.14
C VAL A 7 -3.76 3.47 -23.70
N ARG A 8 -4.93 3.16 -23.14
CA ARG A 8 -5.76 4.07 -22.38
C ARG A 8 -6.35 3.35 -21.17
N CYS A 9 -6.69 4.09 -20.14
CA CYS A 9 -7.49 3.58 -19.03
C CYS A 9 -8.86 3.08 -19.50
N ARG A 10 -9.31 1.92 -19.01
CA ARG A 10 -10.70 1.46 -19.24
C ARG A 10 -11.69 2.38 -18.51
N GLU A 11 -12.82 2.67 -19.16
CA GLU A 11 -13.82 3.61 -18.65
C GLU A 11 -14.33 3.30 -17.24
N THR A 12 -14.40 2.03 -16.84
CA THR A 12 -14.85 1.61 -15.52
C THR A 12 -14.04 2.27 -14.40
N PHE A 13 -12.75 2.55 -14.64
CA PHE A 13 -11.85 3.19 -13.67
C PHE A 13 -11.86 4.72 -13.76
N LEU A 14 -12.48 5.31 -14.78
CA LEU A 14 -12.59 6.76 -14.96
C LEU A 14 -13.90 7.34 -14.39
N LYS A 15 -14.92 6.50 -14.19
CA LYS A 15 -16.27 6.91 -13.76
C LYS A 15 -16.38 7.22 -12.27
N GLY A 16 -15.30 7.09 -11.49
CA GLY A 16 -15.33 7.21 -10.04
C GLY A 16 -15.96 6.00 -9.33
N GLY A 17 -15.88 5.98 -8.00
CA GLY A 17 -16.48 4.93 -7.16
C GLY A 17 -15.54 3.77 -6.82
N PRO A 18 -16.06 2.63 -6.34
CA PRO A 18 -15.24 1.52 -5.84
C PRO A 18 -14.17 1.00 -6.80
N PRO A 19 -14.39 0.90 -8.13
CA PRO A 19 -13.35 0.44 -9.04
C PRO A 19 -12.09 1.31 -9.03
N THR A 20 -12.22 2.61 -8.74
CA THR A 20 -11.07 3.53 -8.76
C THR A 20 -10.11 3.32 -7.59
N ILE A 21 -10.48 2.52 -6.59
CA ILE A 21 -9.60 2.19 -5.46
C ILE A 21 -9.12 0.73 -5.48
N TRP A 22 -9.53 -0.04 -6.49
CA TRP A 22 -9.04 -1.38 -6.73
C TRP A 22 -7.59 -1.36 -7.15
N GLN A 23 -6.90 -2.46 -6.85
CA GLN A 23 -5.51 -2.60 -7.20
C GLN A 23 -5.27 -2.47 -8.71
N ALA A 24 -4.19 -1.79 -9.08
CA ALA A 24 -3.73 -1.61 -10.45
C ALA A 24 -3.33 -2.93 -11.07
N ARG A 25 -3.98 -3.29 -12.17
CA ARG A 25 -3.68 -4.47 -12.98
C ARG A 25 -3.35 -4.04 -14.40
N LEU A 26 -2.52 -4.81 -15.11
CA LEU A 26 -2.25 -4.56 -16.54
C LEU A 26 -3.55 -4.56 -17.36
N SER A 27 -4.53 -5.38 -16.95
CA SER A 27 -5.86 -5.44 -17.57
C SER A 27 -6.74 -4.20 -17.36
N ASP A 28 -6.32 -3.24 -16.52
CA ASP A 28 -7.00 -1.96 -16.37
C ASP A 28 -6.84 -1.08 -17.61
N LEU A 29 -5.82 -1.38 -18.41
CA LEU A 29 -5.44 -0.67 -19.62
C LEU A 29 -5.98 -1.42 -20.85
N ALA A 30 -6.35 -0.66 -21.87
CA ALA A 30 -6.81 -1.20 -23.15
C ALA A 30 -6.00 -0.58 -24.30
N PRO A 31 -5.62 -1.35 -25.33
CA PRO A 31 -4.95 -0.80 -26.51
C PRO A 31 -5.80 0.28 -27.20
N VAL A 32 -5.16 1.36 -27.68
CA VAL A 32 -5.86 2.44 -28.40
C VAL A 32 -6.35 1.97 -29.77
N THR A 33 -5.63 1.07 -30.44
CA THR A 33 -5.83 0.70 -31.85
C THR A 33 -6.50 -0.66 -32.08
N GLY A 34 -7.17 -1.26 -31.09
CA GLY A 34 -7.79 -2.59 -31.20
C GLY A 34 -9.31 -2.59 -31.00
N ARG A 35 -10.00 -3.62 -31.53
CA ARG A 35 -11.34 -3.99 -31.04
C ARG A 35 -11.22 -4.26 -29.54
N THR A 36 -12.20 -3.84 -28.74
CA THR A 36 -12.28 -4.13 -27.29
C THR A 36 -12.36 -5.64 -27.08
N TYR A 37 -11.22 -6.31 -26.97
CA TYR A 37 -11.15 -7.69 -26.50
C TYR A 37 -11.30 -7.70 -24.98
N HIS A 38 -12.03 -8.68 -24.46
CA HIS A 38 -12.18 -8.87 -23.02
C HIS A 38 -10.85 -9.28 -22.35
N THR A 39 -9.95 -9.91 -23.11
CA THR A 39 -8.62 -10.36 -22.69
C THR A 39 -7.54 -9.38 -23.14
N PHE A 40 -6.65 -9.00 -22.21
CA PHE A 40 -5.50 -8.14 -22.48
C PHE A 40 -4.44 -8.93 -23.26
N ASP A 41 -4.25 -8.63 -24.55
CA ASP A 41 -3.27 -9.30 -25.41
C ASP A 41 -1.87 -8.71 -25.19
N THR A 42 -1.01 -9.45 -24.50
CA THR A 42 0.36 -9.08 -24.19
C THR A 42 1.33 -9.25 -25.37
N ASN A 43 0.91 -9.92 -26.44
CA ASN A 43 1.68 -10.05 -27.68
C ASN A 43 1.45 -8.87 -28.64
N ALA A 44 0.43 -8.05 -28.36
CA ALA A 44 0.18 -6.84 -29.12
C ALA A 44 1.28 -5.77 -28.86
N GLY A 45 1.48 -4.89 -29.84
CA GLY A 45 2.39 -3.75 -29.72
C GLY A 45 3.71 -3.90 -30.47
N GLU A 46 4.48 -2.82 -30.44
CA GLU A 46 5.77 -2.71 -31.10
C GLU A 46 6.82 -3.51 -30.34
N SER A 47 7.66 -4.22 -31.09
CA SER A 47 8.78 -4.97 -30.53
C SER A 47 9.85 -4.01 -30.01
N VAL A 48 10.29 -4.21 -28.77
CA VAL A 48 11.46 -3.55 -28.19
C VAL A 48 12.57 -4.61 -28.04
N PRO A 49 13.47 -4.75 -29.03
CA PRO A 49 14.47 -5.80 -29.06
C PRO A 49 15.52 -5.66 -27.95
N ASP A 50 15.86 -4.42 -27.59
CA ASP A 50 16.81 -4.09 -26.53
C ASP A 50 16.12 -3.27 -25.43
N PRO A 51 15.44 -3.92 -24.47
CA PRO A 51 14.75 -3.23 -23.38
C PRO A 51 15.70 -2.46 -22.46
N LEU A 52 16.97 -2.89 -22.35
CA LEU A 52 17.96 -2.23 -21.51
C LEU A 52 18.32 -0.86 -22.09
N THR A 53 18.66 -0.81 -23.39
CA THR A 53 18.94 0.47 -24.05
C THR A 53 17.71 1.37 -24.06
N PHE A 54 16.52 0.80 -24.31
CA PHE A 54 15.27 1.56 -24.27
C PHE A 54 15.04 2.22 -22.90
N ILE A 55 15.17 1.48 -21.80
CA ILE A 55 14.94 2.00 -20.45
C ILE A 55 16.02 3.01 -20.05
N ARG A 56 17.29 2.83 -20.44
CA ARG A 56 18.33 3.84 -20.21
C ARG A 56 18.00 5.19 -20.85
N GLN A 57 17.43 5.16 -22.06
CA GLN A 57 17.11 6.37 -22.83
C GLN A 57 15.77 7.00 -22.42
N ASN A 58 14.80 6.19 -22.00
CA ASN A 58 13.42 6.62 -21.79
C ASN A 58 12.93 6.46 -20.34
N GLY A 59 13.75 5.95 -19.43
CA GLY A 59 13.30 5.55 -18.08
C GLY A 59 12.82 6.70 -17.21
N ALA A 60 13.14 7.96 -17.53
CA ALA A 60 12.53 9.13 -16.91
C ALA A 60 11.02 9.25 -17.20
N GLN A 61 10.52 8.57 -18.25
CA GLN A 61 9.12 8.60 -18.69
C GLN A 61 8.33 7.35 -18.26
N PHE A 62 9.00 6.25 -17.92
CA PHE A 62 8.36 4.97 -17.61
C PHE A 62 8.53 4.61 -16.14
N THR A 63 7.41 4.44 -15.45
CA THR A 63 7.35 4.07 -14.03
C THR A 63 6.70 2.70 -13.87
N VAL A 64 7.14 1.90 -12.89
CA VAL A 64 6.56 0.58 -12.63
C VAL A 64 5.10 0.74 -12.19
N TYR A 65 4.21 -0.01 -12.85
CA TYR A 65 2.77 0.07 -12.62
C TYR A 65 2.23 -1.20 -11.94
N SER A 66 2.42 -2.35 -12.57
CA SER A 66 1.84 -3.63 -12.13
C SER A 66 2.60 -4.82 -12.73
N VAL A 67 2.23 -6.03 -12.35
CA VAL A 67 2.84 -7.29 -12.75
C VAL A 67 1.79 -8.33 -13.11
N ASP A 68 2.11 -9.20 -14.04
CA ASP A 68 1.36 -10.42 -14.35
C ASP A 68 2.31 -11.61 -14.18
N PHE A 69 2.15 -12.35 -13.06
CA PHE A 69 2.99 -13.51 -12.75
C PHE A 69 2.67 -14.71 -13.64
N ASP A 70 1.43 -14.85 -14.11
CA ASP A 70 1.02 -15.97 -14.96
C ASP A 70 1.65 -15.83 -16.36
N GLN A 71 1.73 -14.60 -16.85
CA GLN A 71 2.40 -14.27 -18.12
C GLN A 71 3.88 -13.92 -17.96
N ARG A 72 4.39 -13.83 -16.72
CA ARG A 72 5.78 -13.47 -16.38
C ARG A 72 6.20 -12.11 -16.96
N LEU A 73 5.37 -11.09 -16.77
CA LEU A 73 5.56 -9.74 -17.30
C LEU A 73 5.50 -8.67 -16.22
N LEU A 74 6.45 -7.74 -16.24
CA LEU A 74 6.37 -6.48 -15.52
C LEU A 74 5.88 -5.38 -16.46
N GLY A 75 4.85 -4.64 -16.05
CA GLY A 75 4.35 -3.48 -16.79
C GLY A 75 4.86 -2.17 -16.23
N MET A 76 5.43 -1.34 -17.10
CA MET A 76 5.81 0.04 -16.80
C MET A 76 4.97 0.97 -17.66
N VAL A 77 4.40 2.01 -17.07
CA VAL A 77 3.56 2.98 -17.80
C VAL A 77 4.30 4.29 -18.03
N LYS A 78 4.05 4.87 -19.19
CA LYS A 78 4.27 6.29 -19.45
C LYS A 78 2.93 6.99 -19.40
N VAL A 79 2.90 8.09 -18.68
CA VAL A 79 1.71 8.94 -18.52
C VAL A 79 1.76 10.15 -19.45
N THR A 80 0.62 10.77 -19.67
CA THR A 80 0.49 12.03 -20.43
C THR A 80 1.50 13.08 -19.97
N GLU A 81 2.15 13.74 -20.93
CA GLU A 81 3.12 14.80 -20.67
C GLU A 81 2.51 15.93 -19.81
N GLY A 82 3.28 16.41 -18.83
CA GLY A 82 2.86 17.46 -17.90
C GLY A 82 2.08 16.96 -16.68
N ILE A 83 1.71 15.68 -16.61
CA ILE A 83 1.09 15.09 -15.41
C ILE A 83 2.17 14.70 -14.40
N ASP A 84 2.13 15.33 -13.23
CA ASP A 84 2.98 14.99 -12.08
C ASP A 84 2.26 13.95 -11.20
N ILE A 85 2.52 12.67 -11.47
CA ILE A 85 1.90 11.55 -10.75
C ILE A 85 2.28 11.47 -9.27
N LEU A 86 3.37 12.13 -8.85
CA LEU A 86 3.81 12.12 -7.45
C LEU A 86 3.04 13.12 -6.59
N LYS A 87 2.36 14.09 -7.20
CA LYS A 87 1.41 14.98 -6.51
C LYS A 87 0.05 14.33 -6.27
N ALA A 88 -0.24 13.20 -6.92
CA ALA A 88 -1.49 12.50 -6.71
C ALA A 88 -1.53 11.86 -5.30
N PRO A 89 -2.73 11.72 -4.70
CA PRO A 89 -2.87 11.03 -3.40
C PRO A 89 -2.36 9.58 -3.43
N PHE A 90 -2.51 8.91 -4.58
CA PHE A 90 -2.12 7.52 -4.81
C PHE A 90 -1.45 7.42 -6.19
N LEU A 91 -0.21 6.91 -6.22
CA LEU A 91 0.60 6.81 -7.43
C LEU A 91 -0.10 5.96 -8.49
N TYR A 92 -0.56 4.76 -8.11
CA TYR A 92 -1.19 3.80 -9.01
C TYR A 92 -2.44 4.36 -9.70
N GLN A 93 -3.21 5.19 -8.99
CA GLN A 93 -4.43 5.77 -9.54
C GLN A 93 -4.07 6.78 -10.64
N ALA A 94 -3.10 7.65 -10.41
CA ALA A 94 -2.63 8.61 -11.41
C ALA A 94 -1.97 7.94 -12.60
N GLN A 95 -1.16 6.91 -12.35
CA GLN A 95 -0.60 6.04 -13.39
C GLN A 95 -1.71 5.44 -14.25
N ARG A 96 -2.74 4.84 -13.64
CA ARG A 96 -3.86 4.21 -14.35
C ARG A 96 -4.65 5.22 -15.17
N GLU A 97 -5.04 6.35 -14.57
CA GLU A 97 -5.90 7.36 -15.20
C GLU A 97 -5.23 8.05 -16.39
N HIS A 98 -3.91 8.23 -16.33
CA HIS A 98 -3.16 9.01 -17.32
C HIS A 98 -2.21 8.19 -18.20
N ALA A 99 -2.25 6.86 -18.14
CA ALA A 99 -1.40 6.00 -18.98
C ALA A 99 -1.71 6.19 -20.47
N GLU A 100 -0.65 6.42 -21.26
CA GLU A 100 -0.68 6.53 -22.72
C GLU A 100 0.13 5.43 -23.40
N GLU A 101 1.21 4.98 -22.76
CA GLU A 101 2.00 3.85 -23.21
C GLU A 101 2.26 2.87 -22.08
N LEU A 102 2.35 1.59 -22.44
CA LEU A 102 2.67 0.49 -21.53
C LEU A 102 3.81 -0.32 -22.14
N LEU A 103 4.93 -0.34 -21.44
CA LEU A 103 6.07 -1.19 -21.71
C LEU A 103 5.92 -2.49 -20.91
N LEU A 104 5.84 -3.62 -21.61
CA LEU A 104 5.80 -4.95 -21.03
C LEU A 104 7.21 -5.57 -21.10
N VAL A 105 7.81 -5.84 -19.94
CA VAL A 105 9.15 -6.40 -19.79
C VAL A 105 9.05 -7.84 -19.28
N PRO A 106 9.49 -8.85 -20.04
CA PRO A 106 9.52 -10.24 -19.58
C PRO A 106 10.46 -10.44 -18.40
N PHE A 107 10.08 -11.33 -17.47
CA PHE A 107 10.90 -11.67 -16.31
C PHE A 107 12.30 -12.17 -16.70
N ASP A 108 12.41 -12.90 -17.81
CA ASP A 108 13.68 -13.48 -18.24
C ASP A 108 14.76 -12.45 -18.59
N VAL A 109 14.37 -11.21 -18.91
CA VAL A 109 15.31 -10.09 -19.19
C VAL A 109 15.34 -9.06 -18.06
N LEU A 110 14.38 -9.12 -17.14
CA LEU A 110 14.16 -8.10 -16.11
C LEU A 110 15.37 -7.93 -15.16
N PRO A 111 16.02 -8.99 -14.65
CA PRO A 111 17.23 -8.85 -13.83
C PRO A 111 18.34 -8.09 -14.53
N ALA A 112 18.64 -8.44 -15.79
CA ALA A 112 19.70 -7.78 -16.56
C ALA A 112 19.41 -6.29 -16.79
N VAL A 113 18.15 -5.93 -17.03
CA VAL A 113 17.71 -4.53 -17.14
C VAL A 113 17.88 -3.80 -15.81
N ALA A 114 17.43 -4.38 -14.70
CA ALA A 114 17.51 -3.76 -13.39
C ALA A 114 18.95 -3.59 -12.92
N ASP A 115 19.77 -4.65 -13.02
CA ASP A 115 21.17 -4.64 -12.58
C ASP A 115 21.99 -3.57 -13.31
N ALA A 116 21.66 -3.32 -14.59
CA ALA A 116 22.27 -2.28 -15.40
C ALA A 116 21.96 -0.84 -14.96
N MET A 117 21.02 -0.63 -14.02
CA MET A 117 20.68 0.67 -13.42
C MET A 117 21.27 0.86 -12.01
N THR A 118 21.73 -0.20 -11.35
CA THR A 118 22.16 -0.18 -9.95
C THR A 118 23.28 0.83 -9.68
N GLU A 119 24.25 0.96 -10.60
CA GLU A 119 25.37 1.91 -10.44
C GLU A 119 24.88 3.36 -10.32
N THR A 120 23.90 3.75 -11.15
CA THR A 120 23.24 5.08 -11.11
C THR A 120 22.54 5.32 -9.78
N LEU A 121 22.19 4.26 -9.04
CA LEU A 121 21.41 4.30 -7.82
C LEU A 121 22.23 4.09 -6.55
N SER A 122 23.57 4.05 -6.64
CA SER A 122 24.47 3.73 -5.53
C SER A 122 24.31 4.60 -4.26
N GLY A 123 23.74 5.80 -4.39
CA GLY A 123 23.43 6.69 -3.24
C GLY A 123 21.97 6.67 -2.77
N VAL A 124 21.09 5.95 -3.45
CA VAL A 124 19.64 5.94 -3.16
C VAL A 124 19.34 4.94 -2.05
N LYS A 125 18.64 5.40 -1.02
CA LYS A 125 18.20 4.58 0.12
C LYS A 125 16.68 4.40 0.09
N ASN A 126 16.22 3.23 0.51
CA ASN A 126 14.81 2.86 0.51
C ASN A 126 14.24 2.80 1.93
N VAL A 127 13.01 3.31 2.10
CA VAL A 127 12.19 3.14 3.29
C VAL A 127 10.83 2.58 2.90
N PHE A 128 10.38 1.53 3.57
CA PHE A 128 9.02 0.99 3.40
C PHE A 128 8.15 1.33 4.61
N LEU A 129 7.11 2.13 4.39
CA LEU A 129 6.11 2.46 5.40
C LEU A 129 4.92 1.48 5.28
N HIS A 130 4.97 0.43 6.08
CA HIS A 130 3.90 -0.54 6.27
C HIS A 130 2.86 0.00 7.26
N ASN A 131 1.62 -0.49 7.15
CA ASN A 131 0.54 -0.04 8.02
C ASN A 131 -0.66 -1.00 8.06
N THR A 132 -1.53 -0.83 9.06
CA THR A 132 -2.82 -1.54 9.15
C THR A 132 -3.92 -0.92 8.27
N GLY A 133 -3.66 0.19 7.59
CA GLY A 133 -4.69 0.96 6.91
C GLY A 133 -5.47 1.84 7.89
N ARG A 134 -6.06 2.94 7.40
CA ARG A 134 -6.87 3.88 8.19
C ARG A 134 -6.24 4.38 9.51
N CYS A 135 -4.91 4.30 9.61
CA CYS A 135 -4.10 4.66 10.77
C CYS A 135 -3.33 5.97 10.58
N GLY A 136 -3.59 6.75 9.53
CA GLY A 136 -2.89 8.01 9.27
C GLY A 136 -1.57 7.88 8.50
N SER A 137 -1.29 6.73 7.88
CA SER A 137 -0.11 6.53 7.02
C SER A 137 0.00 7.56 5.87
N THR A 138 -1.12 8.08 5.37
CA THR A 138 -1.12 9.18 4.38
C THR A 138 -0.66 10.51 4.97
N LEU A 139 -1.03 10.81 6.22
CA LEU A 139 -0.53 11.98 6.94
C LEU A 139 0.98 11.87 7.18
N MET A 140 1.44 10.69 7.63
CA MET A 140 2.86 10.41 7.81
C MET A 140 3.65 10.54 6.50
N CYS A 141 3.14 9.98 5.40
CA CYS A 141 3.74 10.09 4.07
C CYS A 141 3.89 11.56 3.64
N LYS A 142 2.85 12.39 3.83
CA LYS A 142 2.92 13.83 3.56
C LYS A 142 3.91 14.56 4.47
N ALA A 143 3.97 14.21 5.74
CA ALA A 143 4.92 14.78 6.69
C ALA A 143 6.39 14.43 6.33
N MET A 144 6.65 13.21 5.84
CA MET A 144 7.96 12.84 5.33
C MET A 144 8.29 13.54 4.00
N GLY A 145 7.29 13.72 3.13
CA GLY A 145 7.48 14.33 1.80
C GLY A 145 7.86 15.81 1.83
N VAL A 146 7.69 16.51 2.97
CA VAL A 146 8.17 17.89 3.12
C VAL A 146 9.63 18.00 3.57
N ILE A 147 10.31 16.89 3.87
CA ILE A 147 11.72 16.87 4.24
C ILE A 147 12.58 16.92 2.97
N ASP A 148 13.60 17.78 2.95
CA ASP A 148 14.36 18.05 1.72
C ASP A 148 15.07 16.84 1.13
N GLN A 149 15.59 15.93 1.96
CA GLN A 149 16.27 14.72 1.47
C GLN A 149 15.34 13.55 1.14
N VAL A 150 14.04 13.65 1.44
CA VAL A 150 13.07 12.55 1.30
C VAL A 150 12.15 12.78 0.11
N LEU A 151 11.95 11.73 -0.67
CA LEU A 151 10.87 11.62 -1.65
C LEU A 151 9.86 10.59 -1.15
N ALA A 152 8.67 11.05 -0.77
CA ALA A 152 7.61 10.19 -0.29
C ALA A 152 6.67 9.80 -1.43
N VAL A 153 6.49 8.50 -1.65
CA VAL A 153 5.71 7.91 -2.73
C VAL A 153 4.56 7.12 -2.12
N SER A 154 3.33 7.49 -2.46
CA SER A 154 2.13 6.89 -1.90
C SER A 154 1.58 5.78 -2.80
N GLU A 155 1.53 4.56 -2.27
CA GLU A 155 0.84 3.40 -2.85
C GLU A 155 1.28 3.04 -4.29
N PRO A 156 2.57 2.71 -4.51
CA PRO A 156 2.97 1.96 -5.71
C PRO A 156 2.41 0.55 -5.64
N ASP A 157 1.52 0.18 -6.56
CA ASP A 157 0.68 -1.00 -6.38
C ASP A 157 1.32 -2.34 -6.71
N ILE A 158 2.53 -2.33 -7.25
CA ILE A 158 3.33 -3.54 -7.48
C ILE A 158 3.43 -4.41 -6.21
N PHE A 159 3.52 -3.80 -5.03
CA PHE A 159 3.55 -4.51 -3.75
C PHE A 159 2.19 -5.13 -3.39
N THR A 160 1.09 -4.46 -3.70
CA THR A 160 -0.27 -4.95 -3.41
C THR A 160 -0.64 -6.11 -4.34
N VAL A 161 -0.30 -6.03 -5.62
CA VAL A 161 -0.50 -7.15 -6.57
C VAL A 161 0.38 -8.35 -6.19
N THR A 162 1.59 -8.11 -5.69
CA THR A 162 2.47 -9.18 -5.23
C THR A 162 1.93 -9.91 -4.00
N PHE A 163 1.25 -9.21 -3.08
CA PHE A 163 0.53 -9.85 -1.98
C PHE A 163 -0.48 -10.89 -2.46
N GLU A 164 -1.22 -10.60 -3.54
CA GLU A 164 -2.22 -11.54 -4.06
C GLU A 164 -1.58 -12.85 -4.52
N ARG A 165 -0.44 -12.73 -5.21
CA ARG A 165 0.34 -13.88 -5.66
C ARG A 165 0.92 -14.67 -4.49
N ALA A 166 1.42 -13.98 -3.47
CA ALA A 166 2.16 -14.63 -2.39
C ALA A 166 1.27 -15.21 -1.28
N CYS A 167 0.19 -14.52 -0.93
CA CYS A 167 -0.57 -14.79 0.29
C CYS A 167 -2.05 -15.06 0.06
N ALA A 168 -2.67 -14.54 -1.01
CA ALA A 168 -4.12 -14.64 -1.23
C ALA A 168 -4.54 -15.83 -2.11
N ARG A 169 -3.66 -16.83 -2.25
CA ARG A 169 -3.89 -18.07 -3.01
C ARG A 169 -4.07 -19.27 -2.07
N ASP A 170 -4.69 -20.33 -2.57
CA ASP A 170 -5.02 -21.53 -1.79
C ASP A 170 -3.80 -22.43 -1.46
N VAL A 171 -2.69 -22.22 -2.16
CA VAL A 171 -1.48 -23.06 -2.03
C VAL A 171 -0.28 -22.16 -1.76
N PRO A 172 0.57 -22.46 -0.76
CA PRO A 172 1.79 -21.71 -0.50
C PRO A 172 2.70 -21.63 -1.73
N LEU A 173 3.55 -20.60 -1.78
CA LEU A 173 4.59 -20.51 -2.80
C LEU A 173 5.55 -21.70 -2.68
N THR A 174 5.92 -22.27 -3.82
CA THR A 174 7.11 -23.11 -3.90
C THR A 174 8.37 -22.26 -3.71
N PRO A 175 9.51 -22.84 -3.29
CA PRO A 175 10.76 -22.09 -3.15
C PRO A 175 11.17 -21.34 -4.42
N HIS A 176 10.90 -21.91 -5.59
CA HIS A 176 11.17 -21.27 -6.88
C HIS A 176 10.24 -20.08 -7.15
N GLU A 177 8.95 -20.19 -6.84
CA GLU A 177 8.01 -19.07 -6.97
C GLU A 177 8.35 -17.94 -5.96
N GLU A 178 8.80 -18.29 -4.76
CA GLU A 178 9.27 -17.31 -3.77
C GLU A 178 10.50 -16.54 -4.29
N GLU A 179 11.51 -17.23 -4.83
CA GLU A 179 12.70 -16.60 -5.43
C GLU A 179 12.33 -15.68 -6.60
N GLU A 180 11.38 -16.10 -7.43
CA GLU A 180 10.86 -15.27 -8.52
C GLU A 180 10.15 -14.01 -8.00
N VAL A 181 9.29 -14.15 -6.99
CA VAL A 181 8.62 -13.00 -6.35
C VAL A 181 9.65 -12.03 -5.78
N ILE A 182 10.66 -12.52 -5.06
CA ILE A 182 11.75 -11.70 -4.52
C ILE A 182 12.51 -10.99 -5.65
N THR A 183 12.81 -11.69 -6.74
CA THR A 183 13.50 -11.13 -7.91
C THR A 183 12.68 -10.01 -8.56
N VAL A 184 11.38 -10.23 -8.75
CA VAL A 184 10.47 -9.22 -9.33
C VAL A 184 10.36 -8.00 -8.41
N LEU A 185 10.22 -8.20 -7.10
CA LEU A 185 10.19 -7.10 -6.12
C LEU A 185 11.49 -6.27 -6.18
N ARG A 186 12.65 -6.93 -6.19
CA ARG A 186 13.97 -6.28 -6.29
C ARG A 186 14.06 -5.44 -7.56
N CYS A 187 13.74 -6.04 -8.70
CA CYS A 187 13.78 -5.35 -9.99
C CYS A 187 12.79 -4.18 -10.04
N SER A 188 11.61 -4.34 -9.46
CA SER A 188 10.59 -3.29 -9.40
C SER A 188 11.04 -2.09 -8.58
N VAL A 189 11.68 -2.32 -7.43
CA VAL A 189 12.24 -1.24 -6.59
C VAL A 189 13.37 -0.52 -7.32
N ILE A 190 14.27 -1.26 -7.97
CA ILE A 190 15.35 -0.65 -8.77
C ILE A 190 14.80 0.23 -9.88
N LEU A 191 13.80 -0.25 -10.63
CA LEU A 191 13.20 0.49 -11.75
C LEU A 191 12.35 1.68 -11.27
N LEU A 192 11.65 1.56 -10.14
CA LEU A 192 10.99 2.71 -9.49
C LEU A 192 12.03 3.75 -9.07
N ASN A 193 13.11 3.33 -8.41
CA ASN A 193 14.19 4.21 -8.00
C ASN A 193 14.85 4.89 -9.20
N PHE A 194 15.04 4.19 -10.31
CA PHE A 194 15.58 4.76 -11.54
C PHE A 194 14.68 5.87 -12.08
N TYR A 195 13.38 5.61 -12.24
CA TYR A 195 12.40 6.64 -12.65
C TYR A 195 12.43 7.85 -11.71
N LEU A 196 12.41 7.62 -10.40
CA LEU A 196 12.37 8.68 -9.39
C LEU A 196 13.67 9.48 -9.35
N HIS A 197 14.82 8.82 -9.46
CA HIS A 197 16.13 9.48 -9.44
C HIS A 197 16.35 10.35 -10.70
N GLN A 198 15.89 9.90 -11.87
CA GLN A 198 15.96 10.70 -13.09
C GLN A 198 15.15 11.99 -13.01
N ASN A 199 14.00 11.95 -12.30
CA ASN A 199 13.11 13.11 -12.16
C ASN A 199 13.41 13.95 -10.90
N HIS A 200 14.07 13.37 -9.88
CA HIS A 200 14.32 13.98 -8.57
C HIS A 200 15.70 13.61 -8.02
N SER A 201 16.76 13.85 -8.78
CA SER A 201 18.14 13.44 -8.45
C SER A 201 18.67 13.98 -7.12
N ALA A 202 18.12 15.09 -6.61
CA ALA A 202 18.47 15.66 -5.31
C ALA A 202 17.93 14.86 -4.11
N LYS A 203 17.00 13.92 -4.32
CA LYS A 203 16.38 13.12 -3.26
C LYS A 203 17.15 11.81 -3.09
N ALA A 204 17.89 11.71 -1.99
CA ALA A 204 18.71 10.53 -1.68
C ALA A 204 17.95 9.42 -0.93
N LEU A 205 16.80 9.73 -0.32
CA LEU A 205 15.96 8.77 0.39
C LEU A 205 14.58 8.69 -0.26
N ILE A 206 14.14 7.49 -0.63
CA ILE A 206 12.81 7.25 -1.16
C ILE A 206 12.00 6.47 -0.12
N CYS A 207 10.87 7.03 0.29
CA CYS A 207 9.94 6.41 1.22
C CYS A 207 8.68 5.94 0.48
N TYR A 208 8.48 4.63 0.40
CA TYR A 208 7.31 4.00 -0.17
C TYR A 208 6.27 3.74 0.92
N LYS A 209 5.21 4.54 0.95
CA LYS A 209 4.02 4.26 1.76
C LYS A 209 3.20 3.20 1.06
N LEU A 210 3.21 1.99 1.60
CA LEU A 210 2.53 0.84 1.02
C LEU A 210 1.05 0.83 1.41
N ARG A 211 0.23 0.08 0.66
CA ARG A 211 -1.11 -0.24 1.11
C ARG A 211 -1.05 -1.28 2.23
N SER A 212 -2.15 -1.40 2.97
CA SER A 212 -2.17 -2.16 4.21
C SER A 212 -2.05 -3.67 4.02
N GLU A 213 -2.34 -4.17 2.82
CA GLU A 213 -2.17 -5.56 2.40
C GLU A 213 -0.69 -5.95 2.31
N SER A 214 0.19 -5.00 1.98
CA SER A 214 1.61 -5.27 1.74
C SER A 214 2.41 -5.63 3.01
N ILE A 215 1.83 -5.51 4.21
CA ILE A 215 2.46 -6.03 5.45
C ILE A 215 2.64 -7.56 5.40
N PHE A 216 1.77 -8.27 4.71
CA PHE A 216 1.83 -9.74 4.63
C PHE A 216 3.00 -10.25 3.80
N ILE A 217 3.58 -9.41 2.96
CA ILE A 217 4.79 -9.71 2.16
C ILE A 217 6.01 -8.89 2.62
N ALA A 218 5.97 -8.29 3.81
CA ALA A 218 7.05 -7.42 4.27
C ALA A 218 8.40 -8.15 4.35
N ASP A 219 8.42 -9.43 4.73
CA ASP A 219 9.62 -10.27 4.74
C ASP A 219 10.16 -10.50 3.32
N LEU A 220 9.30 -10.70 2.32
CA LEU A 220 9.71 -10.82 0.91
C LEU A 220 10.30 -9.51 0.38
N ILE A 221 9.71 -8.37 0.76
CA ILE A 221 10.24 -7.04 0.42
C ILE A 221 11.61 -6.83 1.07
N GLN A 222 11.77 -7.19 2.36
CA GLN A 222 13.05 -7.09 3.05
C GLN A 222 14.11 -8.00 2.43
N LYS A 223 13.76 -9.24 2.04
CA LYS A 223 14.67 -10.14 1.29
C LYS A 223 15.08 -9.55 -0.06
N ALA A 224 14.16 -8.87 -0.75
CA ALA A 224 14.41 -8.25 -2.05
C ALA A 224 15.28 -6.99 -1.95
N VAL A 225 15.20 -6.25 -0.83
CA VAL A 225 15.93 -5.00 -0.59
C VAL A 225 16.49 -4.98 0.84
N PRO A 226 17.52 -5.80 1.15
CA PRO A 226 17.98 -6.05 2.52
C PRO A 226 18.49 -4.80 3.26
N GLU A 227 18.98 -3.81 2.54
CA GLU A 227 19.48 -2.55 3.08
C GLU A 227 18.38 -1.53 3.39
N SER A 228 17.14 -1.81 2.99
CA SER A 228 16.02 -0.90 3.23
C SER A 228 15.70 -0.76 4.72
N LYS A 229 15.17 0.41 5.06
CA LYS A 229 14.59 0.69 6.37
C LYS A 229 13.08 0.53 6.30
N THR A 230 12.46 0.34 7.46
CA THR A 230 11.08 -0.10 7.57
C THR A 230 10.41 0.62 8.71
N ILE A 231 9.20 1.09 8.46
CA ILE A 231 8.36 1.76 9.44
C ILE A 231 7.03 1.03 9.49
N PHE A 232 6.50 0.76 10.68
CA PHE A 232 5.15 0.25 10.84
C PHE A 232 4.25 1.25 11.55
N MET A 233 3.12 1.59 10.93
CA MET A 233 2.15 2.51 11.50
C MET A 233 0.79 1.84 11.72
N TYR A 234 0.26 1.97 12.92
CA TYR A 234 -1.00 1.33 13.29
C TYR A 234 -1.89 2.23 14.15
N ARG A 235 -3.08 1.74 14.45
CA ARG A 235 -4.10 2.41 15.26
C ARG A 235 -4.83 1.34 16.06
N ASP A 236 -5.29 1.66 17.27
CA ASP A 236 -6.09 0.74 18.08
C ASP A 236 -7.33 0.28 17.30
N LEU A 237 -7.79 -0.95 17.59
CA LEU A 237 -8.87 -1.60 16.88
C LEU A 237 -10.17 -0.76 16.87
N PRO A 238 -10.67 -0.21 17.99
CA PRO A 238 -11.89 0.59 17.97
C PRO A 238 -11.80 1.79 17.03
N ASN A 239 -10.71 2.55 17.09
CA ASN A 239 -10.55 3.74 16.28
C ASN A 239 -10.20 3.43 14.80
N PHE A 240 -9.49 2.35 14.54
CA PHE A 240 -9.30 1.80 13.19
C PHE A 240 -10.66 1.44 12.59
N TYR A 241 -11.41 0.61 13.28
CA TYR A 241 -12.70 0.08 12.86
C TYR A 241 -13.71 1.21 12.58
N ASP A 242 -13.83 2.16 13.50
CA ASP A 242 -14.69 3.35 13.32
C ASP A 242 -14.31 4.13 12.04
N SER A 243 -13.01 4.32 11.80
CA SER A 243 -12.50 5.02 10.61
C SER A 243 -12.82 4.27 9.31
N THR A 244 -12.67 2.95 9.32
CA THR A 244 -12.94 2.09 8.16
C THR A 244 -14.42 2.06 7.82
N LEU A 245 -15.31 1.83 8.80
CA LEU A 245 -16.75 1.82 8.56
C LEU A 245 -17.27 3.15 8.00
N HIS A 246 -16.72 4.28 8.45
CA HIS A 246 -17.13 5.56 7.90
C HIS A 246 -16.80 5.70 6.41
N VAL A 247 -15.74 5.05 5.92
CA VAL A 247 -15.43 5.05 4.49
C VAL A 247 -16.34 4.06 3.76
N ASP A 248 -16.40 2.81 4.22
CA ASP A 248 -17.15 1.73 3.57
C ASP A 248 -18.64 2.07 3.41
N PHE A 249 -19.20 2.76 4.40
CA PHE A 249 -20.62 3.15 4.42
C PHE A 249 -20.83 4.63 4.10
N GLY A 250 -19.82 5.32 3.55
CA GLY A 250 -19.92 6.69 3.04
C GLY A 250 -20.33 7.72 4.10
N GLY A 251 -19.99 7.48 5.37
CA GLY A 251 -20.32 8.31 6.52
C GLY A 251 -21.77 8.15 7.01
N SER A 252 -22.52 7.17 6.50
CA SER A 252 -23.90 6.93 6.91
C SER A 252 -24.02 5.75 7.88
N TYR A 253 -24.24 6.07 9.16
CA TYR A 253 -24.50 5.06 10.20
C TYR A 253 -25.74 4.21 9.85
N TRP A 254 -26.79 4.82 9.31
CA TRP A 254 -27.99 4.09 8.90
C TRP A 254 -27.69 3.07 7.81
N ARG A 255 -26.84 3.41 6.84
CA ARG A 255 -26.43 2.45 5.81
C ARG A 255 -25.67 1.28 6.42
N TYR A 256 -24.73 1.56 7.34
CA TYR A 256 -24.05 0.54 8.13
C TYR A 256 -25.05 -0.35 8.87
N PHE A 257 -25.90 0.24 9.70
CA PHE A 257 -26.90 -0.47 10.49
C PHE A 257 -27.81 -1.35 9.63
N PHE A 258 -28.42 -0.78 8.58
CA PHE A 258 -29.31 -1.55 7.71
C PHE A 258 -28.58 -2.68 7.01
N GLN A 259 -27.40 -2.44 6.43
CA GLN A 259 -26.67 -3.50 5.71
C GLN A 259 -26.25 -4.64 6.62
N THR A 260 -25.80 -4.35 7.84
CA THR A 260 -25.40 -5.37 8.83
C THR A 260 -26.62 -6.14 9.36
N VAL A 261 -27.71 -5.45 9.72
CA VAL A 261 -28.92 -6.09 10.27
C VAL A 261 -29.66 -6.94 9.22
N THR A 262 -29.71 -6.46 7.97
CA THR A 262 -30.34 -7.18 6.86
C THR A 262 -29.42 -8.19 6.18
N ARG A 263 -28.15 -8.26 6.61
CA ARG A 263 -27.12 -9.17 6.08
C ARG A 263 -26.76 -8.92 4.62
N TYR A 264 -27.00 -7.72 4.08
CA TYR A 264 -26.49 -7.38 2.75
C TYR A 264 -24.96 -7.22 2.74
N ASP A 265 -24.36 -7.05 3.91
CA ASP A 265 -22.91 -6.96 4.10
C ASP A 265 -22.19 -8.31 3.94
N VAL A 266 -22.89 -9.43 3.74
CA VAL A 266 -22.27 -10.74 3.43
C VAL A 266 -22.14 -11.00 1.93
N LEU A 267 -22.65 -10.10 1.07
CA LEU A 267 -22.64 -10.28 -0.38
C LEU A 267 -21.23 -10.33 -0.97
N PHE A 268 -20.20 -9.85 -0.27
CA PHE A 268 -18.82 -10.05 -0.69
C PHE A 268 -18.44 -11.54 -0.81
N ARG A 269 -19.21 -12.45 -0.19
CA ARG A 269 -19.02 -13.90 -0.30
C ARG A 269 -19.53 -14.49 -1.62
N VAL A 270 -20.26 -13.73 -2.43
CA VAL A 270 -20.62 -14.17 -3.78
C VAL A 270 -19.31 -14.38 -4.56
N PRO A 271 -19.08 -15.54 -5.20
CA PRO A 271 -17.79 -15.87 -5.83
C PRO A 271 -17.26 -14.77 -6.75
N THR A 272 -18.14 -14.17 -7.55
CA THR A 272 -17.77 -13.06 -8.43
C THR A 272 -17.24 -11.84 -7.68
N ILE A 273 -17.70 -11.52 -6.47
CA ILE A 273 -17.19 -10.38 -5.68
C ILE A 273 -15.91 -10.78 -4.93
N LYS A 274 -15.80 -12.05 -4.49
CA LYS A 274 -14.59 -12.59 -3.85
C LYS A 274 -13.37 -12.46 -4.76
N ASP A 275 -13.51 -12.77 -6.05
CA ASP A 275 -12.41 -12.73 -7.01
C ASP A 275 -11.88 -11.30 -7.27
N HIS A 276 -12.69 -10.28 -7.01
CA HIS A 276 -12.27 -8.87 -7.13
C HIS A 276 -11.60 -8.34 -5.86
N HIS A 277 -11.74 -9.04 -4.72
CA HIS A 277 -11.23 -8.61 -3.42
C HIS A 277 -10.46 -9.73 -2.71
N PRO A 278 -9.31 -10.16 -3.26
CA PRO A 278 -8.51 -11.26 -2.69
C PRO A 278 -8.08 -10.99 -1.24
N TYR A 279 -7.92 -9.73 -0.87
CA TYR A 279 -7.66 -9.31 0.50
C TYR A 279 -8.78 -9.63 1.51
N PHE A 280 -10.05 -9.46 1.11
CA PHE A 280 -11.19 -9.83 1.95
C PHE A 280 -11.37 -11.34 2.03
N ARG A 281 -11.11 -12.04 0.92
CA ARG A 281 -11.07 -13.50 0.90
C ARG A 281 -10.01 -14.02 1.86
N PHE A 282 -8.78 -13.48 1.79
CA PHE A 282 -7.68 -13.83 2.69
C PHE A 282 -8.07 -13.71 4.16
N ALA A 283 -8.74 -12.61 4.55
CA ALA A 283 -9.19 -12.42 5.92
C ALA A 283 -10.28 -13.42 6.36
N ALA A 284 -11.29 -13.61 5.52
CA ALA A 284 -12.46 -14.42 5.85
C ALA A 284 -12.17 -15.93 5.83
N GLU A 285 -11.23 -16.35 4.99
CA GLU A 285 -10.86 -17.77 4.79
C GLU A 285 -9.56 -18.13 5.52
N HIS A 286 -8.96 -17.19 6.26
CA HIS A 286 -7.77 -17.48 7.07
C HIS A 286 -8.03 -18.67 8.00
N PRO A 287 -7.11 -19.66 8.12
CA PRO A 287 -7.36 -20.89 8.88
C PRO A 287 -7.78 -20.68 10.34
N ARG A 288 -7.29 -19.59 10.97
CA ARG A 288 -7.62 -19.19 12.35
C ARG A 288 -8.90 -18.36 12.49
N MET A 289 -9.55 -17.98 11.39
CA MET A 289 -10.73 -17.10 11.37
C MET A 289 -11.96 -17.76 10.75
N VAL A 290 -11.76 -18.73 9.85
CA VAL A 290 -12.85 -19.38 9.09
C VAL A 290 -13.91 -20.04 9.98
N SER A 291 -13.53 -20.50 11.18
CA SER A 291 -14.42 -21.13 12.16
C SER A 291 -14.91 -20.19 13.26
N CYS A 292 -14.62 -18.88 13.15
CA CYS A 292 -15.01 -17.91 14.17
C CYS A 292 -16.54 -17.85 14.31
N PRO A 293 -17.10 -18.01 15.54
CA PRO A 293 -18.54 -18.16 15.77
C PRO A 293 -19.29 -16.81 15.73
N VAL A 294 -18.93 -15.95 14.78
CA VAL A 294 -19.58 -14.67 14.52
C VAL A 294 -20.05 -14.62 13.08
N GLN A 295 -20.92 -13.67 12.76
CA GLN A 295 -21.30 -13.44 11.38
C GLN A 295 -20.12 -12.82 10.62
N HIS A 296 -19.70 -13.48 9.53
CA HIS A 296 -18.63 -12.98 8.67
C HIS A 296 -19.18 -11.95 7.67
N GLY A 297 -19.55 -10.78 8.19
CA GLY A 297 -19.90 -9.58 7.43
C GLY A 297 -18.68 -8.65 7.23
N ILE A 298 -18.91 -7.47 6.66
CA ILE A 298 -17.89 -6.41 6.59
C ILE A 298 -17.30 -6.06 7.98
N PRO A 299 -18.10 -5.97 9.06
CA PRO A 299 -17.58 -5.81 10.42
C PRO A 299 -16.51 -6.84 10.80
N PHE A 300 -16.83 -8.12 10.61
CA PHE A 300 -15.91 -9.21 10.92
C PHE A 300 -14.63 -9.11 10.09
N ILE A 301 -14.75 -8.89 8.78
CA ILE A 301 -13.57 -8.74 7.91
C ILE A 301 -12.64 -7.65 8.43
N ASN A 302 -13.19 -6.47 8.76
CA ASN A 302 -12.38 -5.35 9.23
C ASN A 302 -11.65 -5.68 10.55
N VAL A 303 -12.33 -6.36 11.48
CA VAL A 303 -11.70 -6.83 12.73
C VAL A 303 -10.62 -7.88 12.44
N SER A 304 -10.93 -8.89 11.62
CA SER A 304 -9.99 -9.93 11.24
C SER A 304 -8.76 -9.38 10.54
N LEU A 305 -8.92 -8.43 9.63
CA LEU A 305 -7.82 -7.76 8.94
C LEU A 305 -6.89 -7.04 9.91
N TRP A 306 -7.45 -6.24 10.83
CA TRP A 306 -6.66 -5.57 11.84
C TRP A 306 -5.84 -6.56 12.67
N ILE A 307 -6.47 -7.64 13.15
CA ILE A 307 -5.81 -8.68 13.95
C ILE A 307 -4.69 -9.34 13.14
N LEU A 308 -4.96 -9.76 11.91
CA LEU A 308 -3.97 -10.44 11.06
C LEU A 308 -2.77 -9.54 10.75
N GLN A 309 -3.01 -8.25 10.50
CA GLN A 309 -1.93 -7.30 10.22
C GLN A 309 -1.09 -6.99 11.46
N MET A 310 -1.75 -6.77 12.60
CA MET A 310 -1.07 -6.54 13.88
C MET A 310 -0.27 -7.78 14.30
N GLN A 311 -0.84 -8.97 14.15
CA GLN A 311 -0.13 -10.22 14.44
C GLN A 311 1.05 -10.41 13.50
N LYS A 312 0.90 -10.19 12.18
CA LYS A 312 2.03 -10.28 11.24
C LYS A 312 3.13 -9.29 11.62
N ALA A 313 2.79 -8.07 12.02
CA ALA A 313 3.78 -7.10 12.48
C ALA A 313 4.47 -7.56 13.78
N PHE A 314 3.73 -8.14 14.72
CA PHE A 314 4.28 -8.72 15.94
C PHE A 314 5.24 -9.88 15.63
N ASP A 315 4.83 -10.83 14.78
CA ASP A 315 5.64 -11.98 14.38
C ASP A 315 6.98 -11.54 13.76
N LEU A 316 6.95 -10.56 12.85
CA LEU A 316 8.16 -10.00 12.23
C LEU A 316 9.10 -9.34 13.26
N ILE A 317 8.55 -8.72 14.32
CA ILE A 317 9.36 -8.18 15.42
C ILE A 317 9.98 -9.31 16.24
N GLN A 318 9.27 -10.42 16.46
CA GLN A 318 9.83 -11.57 17.18
C GLN A 318 10.94 -12.26 16.37
N GLU A 319 10.75 -12.39 15.06
CA GLU A 319 11.74 -13.00 14.15
C GLU A 319 13.06 -12.22 14.07
N ASP A 320 13.01 -10.89 14.14
CA ASP A 320 14.19 -10.03 14.15
C ASP A 320 14.02 -8.87 15.15
N THR A 321 14.20 -9.23 16.43
CA THR A 321 13.97 -8.36 17.59
C THR A 321 14.84 -7.11 17.54
N GLY A 322 14.20 -5.99 17.19
CA GLY A 322 14.82 -4.66 17.17
C GLY A 322 15.29 -4.19 15.79
N ASN A 323 15.30 -5.06 14.76
CA ASN A 323 15.77 -4.65 13.43
C ASN A 323 14.72 -4.80 12.33
N PHE A 324 13.66 -5.61 12.50
CA PHE A 324 12.69 -5.73 11.41
C PHE A 324 11.98 -4.42 11.12
N PHE A 325 11.38 -3.78 12.13
CA PHE A 325 10.85 -2.41 12.00
C PHE A 325 11.75 -1.45 12.77
N HIS A 326 12.40 -0.56 12.03
CA HIS A 326 13.30 0.45 12.58
C HIS A 326 12.53 1.53 13.36
N ALA A 327 11.25 1.72 13.05
CA ALA A 327 10.34 2.48 13.88
C ALA A 327 8.91 1.94 13.78
N SER A 328 8.24 1.79 14.91
CA SER A 328 6.79 1.59 14.96
C SER A 328 6.13 2.80 15.62
N LEU A 329 4.93 3.21 15.18
CA LEU A 329 4.19 4.29 15.85
C LEU A 329 2.67 4.14 15.71
N THR A 330 1.95 4.67 16.69
CA THR A 330 0.49 4.75 16.66
C THR A 330 0.02 6.05 16.00
N PHE A 331 -1.19 6.04 15.43
CA PHE A 331 -1.84 7.27 14.99
C PHE A 331 -2.03 8.27 16.13
N LYS A 332 -2.28 7.78 17.35
CA LYS A 332 -2.43 8.60 18.55
C LYS A 332 -1.15 9.41 18.82
N HIS A 333 0.01 8.74 18.85
CA HIS A 333 1.30 9.42 19.02
C HIS A 333 1.60 10.40 17.87
N LEU A 334 1.20 10.06 16.63
CA LEU A 334 1.31 10.98 15.49
C LEU A 334 0.55 12.29 15.72
N LEU A 335 -0.67 12.22 16.26
CA LEU A 335 -1.47 13.42 16.53
C LEU A 335 -1.03 14.19 17.78
N GLU A 336 -0.60 13.49 18.82
CA GLU A 336 -0.19 14.07 20.10
C GLU A 336 1.14 14.82 19.97
N HIS A 337 2.12 14.21 19.31
CA HIS A 337 3.48 14.74 19.26
C HIS A 337 3.85 15.38 17.92
N LYS A 338 3.03 15.21 16.88
CA LYS A 338 3.14 15.89 15.57
C LYS A 338 4.55 15.86 14.98
N GLU A 339 5.19 17.01 14.81
CA GLU A 339 6.53 17.09 14.22
C GLU A 339 7.58 16.32 15.02
N ARG A 340 7.45 16.26 16.35
CA ARG A 340 8.45 15.61 17.22
C ARG A 340 8.56 14.12 16.94
N ILE A 341 7.43 13.43 16.72
CA ILE A 341 7.47 11.99 16.41
C ILE A 341 7.93 11.74 14.98
N VAL A 342 7.61 12.63 14.03
CA VAL A 342 8.12 12.52 12.66
C VAL A 342 9.64 12.62 12.65
N VAL A 343 10.20 13.62 13.35
CA VAL A 343 11.66 13.77 13.50
C VAL A 343 12.26 12.54 14.17
N LYS A 344 11.65 12.05 15.26
CA LYS A 344 12.15 10.87 15.96
C LYS A 344 12.16 9.61 15.09
N VAL A 345 11.13 9.40 14.28
CA VAL A 345 11.08 8.29 13.32
C VAL A 345 12.18 8.43 12.27
N LEU A 346 12.40 9.64 11.74
CA LEU A 346 13.47 9.92 10.79
C LEU A 346 14.85 9.64 11.38
N GLU A 347 15.10 10.05 12.63
CA GLU A 347 16.33 9.71 13.35
C GLU A 347 16.54 8.19 13.48
N ASN A 348 15.48 7.45 13.85
CA ASN A 348 15.54 6.00 14.01
C ASN A 348 15.88 5.27 12.69
N ILE A 349 15.55 5.85 11.53
CA ILE A 349 15.94 5.32 10.21
C ILE A 349 17.24 5.95 9.66
N GLY A 350 17.98 6.70 10.48
CA GLY A 350 19.28 7.28 10.12
C GLY A 350 19.20 8.51 9.22
N VAL A 351 18.09 9.25 9.26
CA VAL A 351 17.90 10.51 8.55
C VAL A 351 18.18 11.67 9.49
N HIS A 352 19.15 12.50 9.13
CA HIS A 352 19.37 13.77 9.81
C HIS A 352 18.29 14.77 9.39
N VAL A 353 17.64 15.41 10.36
CA VAL A 353 16.61 16.42 10.11
C VAL A 353 17.13 17.76 10.61
N SER A 354 17.08 18.80 9.76
CA SER A 354 17.47 20.14 10.18
C SER A 354 16.43 20.70 11.17
N PRO A 355 16.82 21.12 12.39
CA PRO A 355 15.87 21.51 13.43
C PRO A 355 14.93 22.66 13.03
N ASP A 356 15.40 23.62 12.22
CA ASP A 356 14.71 24.88 11.98
C ASP A 356 13.83 24.87 10.72
N THR A 357 14.36 24.37 9.60
CA THR A 357 13.66 24.42 8.30
C THR A 357 12.64 23.29 8.14
N ASP A 358 13.04 22.05 8.44
CA ASP A 358 12.21 20.88 8.20
C ASP A 358 11.07 20.76 9.23
N SER A 359 11.35 21.02 10.50
CA SER A 359 10.35 20.93 11.57
C SER A 359 9.16 21.87 11.37
N SER A 360 9.41 23.09 10.89
CA SER A 360 8.35 24.08 10.62
C SER A 360 7.46 23.64 9.44
N ARG A 361 8.04 23.05 8.40
CA ARG A 361 7.30 22.49 7.25
C ARG A 361 6.46 21.29 7.66
N VAL A 362 7.02 20.39 8.47
CA VAL A 362 6.29 19.24 9.02
C VAL A 362 5.08 19.70 9.83
N ARG A 363 5.26 20.68 10.73
CA ARG A 363 4.15 21.26 11.50
C ARG A 363 3.02 21.78 10.61
N GLY A 364 3.35 22.39 9.47
CA GLY A 364 2.38 22.87 8.49
C GLY A 364 1.46 21.78 7.92
N VAL A 365 1.96 20.53 7.81
CA VAL A 365 1.17 19.39 7.30
C VAL A 365 0.02 19.03 8.24
N PHE A 366 0.22 19.13 9.55
CA PHE A 366 -0.79 18.80 10.56
C PHE A 366 -1.94 19.82 10.65
N GLY A 367 -1.79 20.99 10.02
CA GLY A 367 -2.85 22.00 9.93
C GLY A 367 -3.87 21.75 8.80
N VAL A 368 -3.65 20.75 7.95
CA VAL A 368 -4.45 20.47 6.76
C VAL A 368 -4.99 19.04 6.83
N ASP A 369 -6.23 18.84 6.35
CA ASP A 369 -6.77 17.50 6.19
C ASP A 369 -5.97 16.74 5.11
N SER A 370 -5.29 15.67 5.55
CA SER A 370 -4.43 14.85 4.70
C SER A 370 -5.18 14.07 3.62
N GLN A 371 -6.49 13.90 3.74
CA GLN A 371 -7.32 13.20 2.74
C GLN A 371 -8.20 14.14 1.91
N LYS A 372 -8.10 15.46 2.10
CA LYS A 372 -8.92 16.44 1.37
C LYS A 372 -8.84 16.24 -0.15
N GLY A 373 -9.99 16.14 -0.80
CA GLY A 373 -10.15 16.09 -2.25
C GLY A 373 -10.07 14.69 -2.88
N ASN A 374 -10.05 13.61 -2.09
CA ASN A 374 -10.06 12.24 -2.62
C ASN A 374 -11.28 11.42 -2.14
N PHE A 375 -11.57 10.29 -2.81
CA PHE A 375 -12.72 9.43 -2.47
C PHE A 375 -12.65 8.85 -1.05
N MET A 376 -11.44 8.71 -0.49
CA MET A 376 -11.19 8.21 0.86
C MET A 376 -11.30 9.30 1.93
N GLU A 377 -11.59 10.56 1.54
CA GLU A 377 -11.91 11.67 2.44
C GLU A 377 -13.13 11.29 3.26
N GLY A 378 -12.95 11.19 4.58
CA GLY A 378 -14.09 11.01 5.47
C GLY A 378 -15.00 12.24 5.34
N LYS A 379 -16.29 12.04 5.03
CA LYS A 379 -17.32 13.10 5.04
C LYS A 379 -17.63 13.64 6.45
N ARG A 380 -16.69 13.53 7.38
CA ARG A 380 -16.84 13.97 8.77
C ARG A 380 -16.69 15.50 8.80
N GLY A 381 -17.82 16.21 8.76
CA GLY A 381 -17.86 17.67 8.79
C GLY A 381 -17.13 18.27 9.99
N ARG A 382 -16.51 19.45 9.81
CA ARG A 382 -15.90 20.20 10.91
C ARG A 382 -16.99 20.63 11.91
N GLY A 383 -16.84 20.24 13.18
CA GLY A 383 -17.55 20.89 14.29
C GLY A 383 -18.74 20.14 14.94
N ALA A 384 -19.09 18.93 14.52
CA ALA A 384 -20.11 18.15 15.24
C ALA A 384 -19.48 17.31 16.38
N VAL A 385 -20.12 17.32 17.55
CA VAL A 385 -19.75 16.46 18.69
C VAL A 385 -19.76 15.00 18.23
N ARG A 386 -18.58 14.38 18.38
CA ARG A 386 -18.18 13.08 17.84
C ARG A 386 -18.87 11.94 18.57
N SER A 387 -19.78 11.23 17.92
CA SER A 387 -20.20 9.90 18.37
C SER A 387 -19.45 8.84 17.56
N SER A 388 -18.57 8.08 18.21
CA SER A 388 -18.02 6.84 17.63
C SER A 388 -19.17 5.91 17.22
N TRP A 389 -19.01 5.18 16.11
CA TRP A 389 -19.98 4.14 15.73
C TRP A 389 -19.79 2.85 16.53
N VAL A 390 -18.67 2.72 17.24
CA VAL A 390 -18.36 1.56 18.07
C VAL A 390 -19.25 1.56 19.30
N GLY A 391 -20.14 0.58 19.38
CA GLY A 391 -21.02 0.32 20.52
C GLY A 391 -20.70 -0.98 21.25
N SER A 392 -21.62 -1.40 22.13
CA SER A 392 -21.50 -2.66 22.87
C SER A 392 -21.47 -3.89 21.97
N TRP A 393 -22.22 -3.86 20.86
CA TRP A 393 -22.21 -4.93 19.86
C TRP A 393 -20.82 -5.08 19.21
N ASP A 394 -20.22 -3.98 18.76
CA ASP A 394 -18.88 -3.99 18.15
C ASP A 394 -17.82 -4.44 19.15
N ASN A 395 -17.87 -3.98 20.40
CA ASN A 395 -16.96 -4.44 21.45
C ASN A 395 -17.09 -5.95 21.70
N SER A 396 -18.32 -6.48 21.72
CA SER A 396 -18.55 -7.92 21.81
C SER A 396 -17.99 -8.68 20.61
N LEU A 397 -18.10 -8.12 19.40
CA LEU A 397 -17.47 -8.66 18.20
C LEU A 397 -15.94 -8.69 18.36
N PHE A 398 -15.32 -7.59 18.79
CA PHE A 398 -13.86 -7.50 18.99
C PHE A 398 -13.37 -8.59 19.94
N SER A 399 -13.94 -8.67 21.13
CA SER A 399 -13.57 -9.68 22.14
C SER A 399 -13.76 -11.10 21.61
N THR A 400 -14.85 -11.37 20.88
CA THR A 400 -15.11 -12.72 20.34
C THR A 400 -14.09 -13.11 19.27
N VAL A 401 -13.77 -12.20 18.36
CA VAL A 401 -12.83 -12.49 17.26
C VAL A 401 -11.39 -12.60 17.79
N LEU A 402 -10.97 -11.72 18.70
CA LEU A 402 -9.65 -11.79 19.35
C LEU A 402 -9.48 -13.10 20.13
N ALA A 403 -10.46 -13.43 20.99
CA ALA A 403 -10.44 -14.68 21.76
C ALA A 403 -10.45 -15.92 20.86
N HIS A 404 -11.18 -15.88 19.73
CA HIS A 404 -11.19 -16.97 18.77
C HIS A 404 -9.86 -17.11 18.03
N PHE A 405 -9.28 -15.98 17.59
CA PHE A 405 -7.99 -15.99 16.93
C PHE A 405 -6.90 -16.58 17.83
N ASN A 406 -6.93 -16.22 19.13
CA ASN A 406 -6.05 -16.76 20.17
C ASN A 406 -4.56 -16.57 19.83
N GLY A 407 -4.18 -15.34 19.43
CA GLY A 407 -2.80 -14.94 19.12
C GLY A 407 -2.21 -14.03 20.18
N ASP A 408 -1.01 -13.51 19.92
CA ASP A 408 -0.32 -12.60 20.84
C ASP A 408 -0.94 -11.19 20.83
N VAL A 409 -1.62 -10.83 19.73
CA VAL A 409 -2.48 -9.65 19.69
C VAL A 409 -3.85 -10.04 20.23
N ASP A 410 -4.04 -9.83 21.53
CA ASP A 410 -5.20 -10.35 22.29
C ASP A 410 -6.15 -9.26 22.82
N GLU A 411 -5.74 -7.99 22.78
CA GLU A 411 -6.54 -6.86 23.23
C GLU A 411 -6.81 -5.80 22.14
N PRO A 412 -7.96 -5.08 22.16
CA PRO A 412 -8.29 -4.08 21.14
C PRO A 412 -7.35 -2.87 21.09
N ASP A 413 -6.68 -2.54 22.20
CA ASP A 413 -5.75 -1.43 22.35
C ASP A 413 -4.27 -1.87 22.39
N PHE A 414 -4.00 -3.09 21.90
CA PHE A 414 -2.68 -3.70 21.90
C PHE A 414 -1.60 -2.76 21.34
N ILE A 415 -0.52 -2.62 22.09
CA ILE A 415 0.64 -1.81 21.72
C ILE A 415 1.81 -2.72 21.34
N LEU A 416 2.33 -2.55 20.13
CA LEU A 416 3.48 -3.32 19.67
C LEU A 416 4.72 -3.04 20.55
N PRO A 417 5.52 -4.07 20.90
CA PRO A 417 6.66 -3.92 21.82
C PRO A 417 7.71 -2.87 21.40
N ASN A 418 7.88 -2.61 20.11
CA ASN A 418 8.87 -1.66 19.58
C ASN A 418 8.25 -0.30 19.20
N THR A 419 7.08 0.04 19.75
CA THR A 419 6.43 1.32 19.50
C THR A 419 7.30 2.47 20.01
N THR A 420 7.58 3.42 19.13
CA THR A 420 8.38 4.61 19.42
C THR A 420 7.66 5.47 20.44
N MET A 421 8.31 5.66 21.58
CA MET A 421 7.85 6.55 22.65
C MET A 421 8.65 7.85 22.59
N ILE A 422 7.98 8.98 22.80
CA ILE A 422 8.65 10.24 23.11
C ILE A 422 8.61 10.40 24.61
N ALA A 423 9.78 10.60 25.24
CA ALA A 423 9.80 11.00 26.63
C ALA A 423 9.09 12.36 26.75
N ASP A 424 8.06 12.42 27.59
CA ASP A 424 7.47 13.69 27.97
C ASP A 424 8.56 14.51 28.67
N SER A 425 9.10 15.48 27.95
CA SER A 425 9.89 16.54 28.55
C SER A 425 8.96 17.38 29.41
N PHE A 426 8.97 17.09 30.71
CA PHE A 426 8.28 17.88 31.75
C PHE A 426 8.76 19.34 31.76
#